data_AF-A0A1I1QRL2-F1
#
_entry.id   AF-A0A1I1QRL2-F1
#
_cell.length_a   1.000
_cell.length_b   1.000
_cell.length_c   1.000
_cell.angle_alpha   90.00
_cell.angle_beta   90.00
_cell.angle_gamma   90.00
#
_symmetry.space_group_name_H-M   'P 1'
#
loop_
_entity.id
_entity.type
_entity.pdbx_description
1 polymer ?
#
loop_
_entity_poly.entity_id
_entity_poly.type
_entity_poly.pdbx_seq_one_letter_code
_entity_poly.pdbx_strand_id
1 'polypeptide(L)'
;MFGAALIFFIIDNINELKCLFGFVPEEIEYDDEKLKQYSNNCTFLYNFKDQILNRTNHTSGVVLYSLYYWQHKYIERMHELSYSDASYEQWNFKTMEQIEYTCGKVDLALLEKIENNEI
;
A
#
# COMPACT_ATOMS: atom_id res chain seq x y z
N MET A 1 11.57 -15.72 2.65
CA MET A 1 10.52 -15.68 1.61
C MET A 1 9.22 -15.43 2.35
N PHE A 2 8.62 -14.25 2.20
CA PHE A 2 7.34 -13.93 2.85
C PHE A 2 6.20 -14.54 2.03
N GLY A 3 5.16 -15.04 2.69
CA GLY A 3 3.99 -15.58 1.99
C GLY A 3 3.05 -14.46 1.59
N ALA A 4 2.54 -14.50 0.35
CA ALA A 4 1.46 -13.61 -0.12
C ALA A 4 0.28 -13.55 0.86
N ALA A 5 0.02 -14.63 1.59
CA ALA A 5 -0.99 -14.72 2.65
C ALA A 5 -0.90 -13.63 3.75
N LEU A 6 0.29 -13.14 4.08
CA LEU A 6 0.43 -12.07 5.09
C LEU A 6 0.20 -10.68 4.50
N ILE A 7 0.46 -10.50 3.20
CA ILE A 7 0.16 -9.27 2.47
C ILE A 7 -1.37 -9.14 2.33
N PHE A 8 -2.05 -10.24 1.98
CA PHE A 8 -3.51 -10.34 2.03
C PHE A 8 -4.10 -9.91 3.35
N PHE A 9 -3.54 -10.41 4.46
CA PHE A 9 -4.08 -10.10 5.76
C PHE A 9 -4.11 -8.57 5.99
N ILE A 10 -3.05 -7.85 5.63
CA ILE A 10 -3.03 -6.38 5.76
C ILE A 10 -4.00 -5.71 4.79
N ILE A 11 -4.07 -6.18 3.54
CA ILE A 11 -4.95 -5.60 2.51
C ILE A 11 -6.42 -5.78 2.89
N ASP A 12 -6.84 -7.01 3.20
CA ASP A 12 -8.23 -7.37 3.47
C ASP A 12 -8.74 -6.77 4.78
N ASN A 13 -7.85 -6.60 5.77
CA ASN A 13 -8.20 -6.09 7.10
C ASN A 13 -7.78 -4.62 7.30
N ILE A 14 -7.53 -3.87 6.23
CA ILE A 14 -6.95 -2.52 6.35
C ILE A 14 -7.87 -1.57 7.14
N ASN A 15 -9.19 -1.74 7.06
CA ASN A 15 -10.14 -0.91 7.79
C ASN A 15 -10.12 -1.23 9.29
N GLU A 16 -10.08 -2.51 9.66
CA GLU A 16 -9.94 -2.98 11.03
C GLU A 16 -8.62 -2.50 11.64
N LEU A 17 -7.53 -2.56 10.87
CA LEU A 17 -6.23 -2.02 11.27
C LEU A 17 -6.32 -0.50 11.48
N LYS A 18 -6.90 0.26 10.55
CA LYS A 18 -7.10 1.71 10.74
C LYS A 18 -7.85 2.01 12.05
N CYS A 19 -8.93 1.29 12.34
CA CYS A 19 -9.65 1.43 13.60
C CYS A 19 -8.79 1.08 14.83
N LEU A 20 -8.06 -0.04 14.78
CA LEU A 20 -7.20 -0.51 15.87
C LEU A 20 -6.08 0.48 16.20
N PHE A 21 -5.53 1.15 15.19
CA PHE A 21 -4.45 2.12 15.33
C PHE A 21 -4.95 3.56 15.51
N GLY A 22 -6.27 3.79 15.51
CA GLY A 22 -6.86 5.11 15.68
C GLY A 22 -6.58 6.06 14.51
N PHE A 23 -6.44 5.51 13.30
CA PHE A 23 -6.24 6.30 12.09
C PHE A 23 -7.51 7.11 11.78
N VAL A 24 -7.33 8.41 11.55
CA VAL A 24 -8.38 9.31 11.07
C VAL A 24 -8.08 9.61 9.60
N PRO A 25 -8.99 9.26 8.67
CA PRO A 25 -8.83 9.58 7.26
C PRO A 25 -8.67 11.08 7.04
N GLU A 26 -7.82 11.45 6.10
CA GLU A 26 -7.72 12.82 5.63
C GLU A 26 -8.95 13.16 4.79
N GLU A 27 -9.46 14.39 4.94
CA GLU A 27 -10.43 14.96 4.02
C GLU A 27 -9.70 15.31 2.73
N ILE A 28 -9.96 14.54 1.68
CA ILE A 28 -9.32 14.72 0.37
C ILE A 28 -10.37 15.23 -0.63
N GLU A 29 -10.03 16.30 -1.34
CA GLU A 29 -10.84 16.92 -2.40
C GLU A 29 -10.82 16.12 -3.71
N TYR A 30 -11.12 14.82 -3.65
CA TYR A 30 -11.49 14.05 -4.84
C TYR A 30 -13.01 13.92 -4.89
N ASP A 31 -13.60 13.82 -6.08
CA ASP A 31 -15.03 13.45 -6.18
C ASP A 31 -15.22 11.92 -6.07
N ASP A 32 -14.17 11.16 -6.38
CA ASP A 32 -14.20 9.69 -6.39
C ASP A 32 -13.89 9.08 -5.01
N GLU A 33 -14.89 8.41 -4.43
CA GLU A 33 -14.79 7.78 -3.11
C GLU A 33 -13.76 6.65 -3.04
N LYS A 34 -13.56 5.89 -4.14
CA LYS A 34 -12.54 4.83 -4.16
C LYS A 34 -11.14 5.43 -4.13
N LEU A 35 -10.93 6.49 -4.91
CA LEU A 35 -9.66 7.21 -4.93
C LEU A 35 -9.31 7.80 -3.56
N LYS A 36 -10.30 8.39 -2.86
CA LYS A 36 -10.13 8.83 -1.46
C LYS A 36 -9.74 7.67 -0.55
N GLN A 37 -10.41 6.53 -0.69
CA GLN A 37 -10.15 5.35 0.11
C GLN A 37 -8.72 4.82 -0.12
N TYR A 38 -8.29 4.70 -1.37
CA TYR A 38 -6.95 4.22 -1.73
C TYR A 38 -5.87 5.17 -1.23
N SER A 39 -6.06 6.48 -1.40
CA SER A 39 -5.13 7.47 -0.83
C SER A 39 -5.00 7.32 0.69
N ASN A 40 -6.13 7.23 1.40
CA ASN A 40 -6.14 7.02 2.84
C ASN A 40 -5.53 5.67 3.27
N ASN A 41 -5.62 4.62 2.45
CA ASN A 41 -4.93 3.35 2.68
C ASN A 41 -3.41 3.52 2.59
N CYS A 42 -2.92 4.22 1.58
CA CYS A 42 -1.51 4.55 1.42
C CYS A 42 -1.00 5.38 2.61
N THR A 43 -1.69 6.45 2.98
CA THR A 43 -1.34 7.33 4.10
C THR A 43 -1.27 6.55 5.41
N PHE A 44 -2.25 5.68 5.67
CA PHE A 44 -2.24 4.83 6.86
C PHE A 44 -0.99 3.94 6.91
N LEU A 45 -0.73 3.15 5.87
CA LEU A 45 0.40 2.23 5.87
C LEU A 45 1.74 2.95 5.93
N TYR A 46 1.85 4.13 5.32
CA TYR A 46 3.07 4.94 5.37
C TYR A 46 3.33 5.49 6.78
N ASN A 47 2.32 6.14 7.39
CA ASN A 47 2.48 6.80 8.69
C ASN A 47 2.48 5.84 9.88
N PHE A 48 1.82 4.69 9.76
CA PHE A 48 1.68 3.71 10.84
C PHE A 48 2.58 2.48 10.67
N LYS A 49 3.46 2.45 9.65
CA LYS A 49 4.36 1.31 9.37
C LYS A 49 5.03 0.78 10.64
N ASP A 50 5.73 1.64 11.38
CA ASP A 50 6.50 1.21 12.55
C ASP A 50 5.59 0.70 13.68
N GLN A 51 4.37 1.25 13.80
CA GLN A 51 3.40 0.80 14.79
C GLN A 51 2.83 -0.57 14.42
N ILE A 52 2.53 -0.79 13.14
CA ILE A 52 2.11 -2.08 12.60
C ILE A 52 3.20 -3.12 12.88
N LEU A 53 4.46 -2.80 12.59
CA LEU A 53 5.60 -3.70 12.85
C LEU A 53 5.80 -4.00 14.33
N ASN A 54 5.57 -3.03 15.22
CA ASN A 54 5.74 -3.23 16.66
C ASN A 54 4.59 -4.00 17.32
N ARG A 55 3.38 -3.94 16.75
CA ARG A 55 2.17 -4.57 17.32
C ARG A 55 1.77 -5.87 16.63
N THR A 56 2.32 -6.16 15.46
CA THR A 56 2.03 -7.38 14.71
C THR A 56 3.31 -8.18 14.51
N ASN A 57 3.21 -9.47 14.22
CA ASN A 57 4.35 -10.29 13.83
C ASN A 57 4.68 -10.14 12.33
N HIS A 58 4.19 -9.08 11.66
CA HIS A 58 4.49 -8.82 10.25
C HIS A 58 5.90 -8.25 10.10
N THR A 59 6.51 -8.51 8.96
CA THR A 59 7.81 -7.95 8.62
C THR A 59 7.65 -6.66 7.84
N SER A 60 8.71 -5.83 7.84
CA SER A 60 8.75 -4.59 7.07
C SER A 60 8.45 -4.83 5.59
N GLY A 61 8.93 -5.95 5.02
CA GLY A 61 8.61 -6.36 3.66
C GLY A 61 7.10 -6.53 3.42
N VAL A 62 6.38 -7.22 4.32
CA VAL A 62 4.93 -7.42 4.18
C VAL A 62 4.18 -6.08 4.14
N VAL A 63 4.53 -5.13 5.03
CA VAL A 63 3.90 -3.82 5.06
C VAL A 63 4.23 -3.01 3.80
N LEU A 64 5.47 -3.05 3.33
CA LEU A 64 5.90 -2.36 2.11
C LEU A 64 5.23 -2.90 0.85
N TYR A 65 5.09 -4.23 0.72
CA TYR A 65 4.35 -4.82 -0.40
C TYR A 65 2.84 -4.51 -0.33
N SER A 66 2.28 -4.43 0.87
CA SER A 66 0.88 -4.00 1.05
C SER A 66 0.70 -2.52 0.69
N LEU A 67 1.67 -1.67 1.03
CA LEU A 67 1.70 -0.26 0.63
C LEU A 67 1.78 -0.13 -0.90
N TYR A 68 2.66 -0.90 -1.52
CA TYR A 68 2.80 -0.93 -2.98
C TYR A 68 1.48 -1.31 -3.66
N TYR A 69 0.75 -2.31 -3.16
CA TYR A 69 -0.58 -2.67 -3.68
C TYR A 69 -1.54 -1.48 -3.68
N TRP A 70 -1.67 -0.76 -2.56
CA TRP A 70 -2.59 0.38 -2.49
C TRP A 70 -2.15 1.57 -3.33
N GLN A 71 -0.83 1.80 -3.45
CA GLN A 71 -0.30 2.83 -4.34
C GLN A 71 -0.58 2.50 -5.80
N HIS A 72 -0.40 1.24 -6.20
CA HIS A 72 -0.77 0.77 -7.54
C HIS A 72 -2.27 0.98 -7.81
N LYS A 73 -3.16 0.58 -6.88
CA LYS A 73 -4.60 0.81 -7.00
C LYS A 73 -5.00 2.27 -7.10
N TYR A 74 -4.31 3.12 -6.35
CA TYR A 74 -4.50 4.55 -6.45
C TYR A 74 -4.13 5.08 -7.85
N ILE A 75 -2.96 4.69 -8.38
CA ILE A 75 -2.48 5.14 -9.70
C ILE A 75 -3.38 4.62 -10.83
N GLU A 76 -3.77 3.34 -10.81
CA GLU A 76 -4.72 2.79 -11.78
C GLU A 76 -6.01 3.62 -11.81
N ARG A 77 -6.56 3.93 -10.63
CA ARG A 77 -7.79 4.72 -10.52
C ARG A 77 -7.62 6.17 -10.99
N MET A 78 -6.48 6.80 -10.72
CA MET A 78 -6.15 8.13 -11.24
C MET A 78 -6.15 8.14 -12.77
N HIS A 79 -5.50 7.16 -13.39
CA HIS A 79 -5.44 7.03 -14.84
C HIS A 79 -6.82 6.78 -15.45
N GLU A 80 -7.64 5.92 -14.85
CA GLU A 80 -9.04 5.69 -15.26
C GLU A 80 -9.87 6.99 -15.23
N LEU A 81 -9.65 7.84 -14.24
CA LEU A 81 -10.33 9.13 -14.07
C LEU A 81 -9.69 10.26 -14.89
N SER A 82 -8.66 9.96 -15.69
CA SER A 82 -7.88 10.93 -16.46
C SER A 82 -7.23 12.03 -15.61
N TYR A 83 -6.98 11.74 -14.33
CA TYR A 83 -6.12 12.57 -13.51
C TYR A 83 -4.66 12.26 -13.82
N SER A 84 -3.83 13.30 -13.89
CA SER A 84 -2.39 13.17 -14.10
C SER A 84 -1.67 13.76 -12.90
N ASP A 85 -0.98 12.91 -12.15
CA ASP A 85 -0.09 13.34 -11.08
C ASP A 85 1.17 12.47 -11.05
N ALA A 86 2.22 12.97 -11.68
CA ALA A 86 3.53 12.32 -11.78
C ALA A 86 4.21 12.12 -10.41
N SER A 87 3.74 12.80 -9.35
CA SER A 87 4.31 12.63 -8.01
C SER A 87 3.99 11.25 -7.42
N TYR A 88 2.85 10.65 -7.74
CA TYR A 88 2.46 9.34 -7.23
C TYR A 88 3.20 8.18 -7.90
N GLU A 89 3.48 8.29 -9.20
CA GLU A 89 4.35 7.33 -9.89
C GLU A 89 5.74 7.29 -9.26
N GLN A 90 6.28 8.45 -8.86
CA GLN A 90 7.53 8.52 -8.10
C GLN A 90 7.43 7.86 -6.72
N TRP A 91 6.26 7.87 -6.08
CA TRP A 91 6.08 7.20 -4.79
C TRP A 91 6.13 5.68 -4.93
N ASN A 92 5.57 5.13 -6.01
CA ASN A 92 5.69 3.71 -6.32
C ASN A 92 7.15 3.28 -6.48
N PHE A 93 7.94 4.04 -7.25
CA PHE A 93 9.38 3.77 -7.40
C PHE A 93 10.13 3.84 -6.07
N LYS A 94 9.86 4.85 -5.23
CA LYS A 94 10.46 4.95 -3.89
C LYS A 94 10.09 3.76 -3.00
N THR A 95 8.85 3.28 -3.06
CA THR A 95 8.44 2.07 -2.32
C THR A 95 9.19 0.84 -2.82
N MET A 96 9.40 0.68 -4.13
CA MET A 96 10.20 -0.42 -4.68
C MET A 96 11.66 -0.35 -4.21
N GLU A 97 12.27 0.84 -4.19
CA GLU A 97 13.62 1.04 -3.64
C GLU A 97 13.68 0.66 -2.15
N GLN A 98 12.66 1.02 -1.37
CA GLN A 98 12.57 0.63 0.04
C GLN A 98 12.40 -0.89 0.22
N ILE A 99 11.62 -1.54 -0.64
CA ILE A 99 11.48 -3.00 -0.68
C ILE A 99 12.85 -3.62 -0.96
N GLU A 100 13.57 -3.14 -1.97
CA GLU A 100 14.91 -3.64 -2.30
C GLU A 100 15.88 -3.47 -1.14
N TYR A 101 15.94 -2.28 -0.55
CA TYR A 101 16.80 -2.01 0.60
C TYR A 101 16.48 -2.90 1.80
N THR A 102 15.19 -3.14 2.08
CA THR A 102 14.72 -3.89 3.24
C THR A 102 14.81 -5.41 3.05
N CYS A 103 14.51 -5.90 1.84
CA CYS A 103 14.39 -7.32 1.52
C CYS A 103 15.61 -7.87 0.74
N GLY A 104 16.56 -7.00 0.36
CA GLY A 104 17.75 -7.30 -0.43
C GLY A 104 17.50 -7.33 -1.94
N LYS A 105 16.37 -7.89 -2.38
CA LYS A 105 15.94 -7.88 -3.79
C LYS A 105 14.43 -7.77 -3.87
N VAL A 106 13.96 -6.98 -4.83
CA VAL A 106 12.53 -6.94 -5.18
C VAL A 106 12.10 -8.28 -5.79
N ASP A 107 11.10 -8.91 -5.18
CA ASP A 107 10.37 -10.03 -5.76
C ASP A 107 9.44 -9.52 -6.86
N LEU A 108 9.94 -9.52 -8.10
CA LEU A 108 9.20 -9.05 -9.28
C LEU A 108 7.97 -9.91 -9.58
N ALA A 109 8.03 -11.22 -9.31
CA ALA A 109 6.89 -12.10 -9.52
C ALA A 109 5.76 -11.81 -8.53
N LEU A 110 6.09 -11.39 -7.31
CA LEU A 110 5.11 -10.92 -6.35
C LEU A 110 4.52 -9.57 -6.74
N LEU A 111 5.31 -8.64 -7.29
CA LEU A 111 4.78 -7.38 -7.81
C LEU A 111 3.80 -7.62 -8.95
N GLU A 112 4.15 -8.46 -9.92
CA GLU A 112 3.26 -8.81 -11.03
C GLU A 112 1.92 -9.38 -10.53
N LYS A 113 1.95 -10.25 -9.50
CA LYS A 113 0.71 -10.75 -8.87
C LYS A 113 -0.08 -9.65 -8.18
N ILE A 114 0.59 -8.72 -7.50
CA ILE A 114 -0.03 -7.54 -6.88
C ILE A 114 -0.77 -6.70 -7.92
N GLU A 115 -0.11 -6.38 -9.03
CA GLU A 115 -0.66 -5.57 -10.11
C GLU A 115 -1.87 -6.26 -10.76
N ASN A 116 -1.74 -7.57 -11.05
CA ASN A 116 -2.81 -8.36 -11.66
C ASN A 116 -3.93 -8.76 -10.69
N ASN A 117 -3.86 -8.42 -9.41
CA ASN A 117 -4.79 -8.88 -8.36
C ASN A 117 -4.87 -10.41 -8.26
N GLU A 118 -3.75 -11.07 -8.52
CA GLU A 118 -3.52 -12.52 -8.40
C GLU A 118 -2.76 -12.87 -7.13
N ILE A 119 -2.51 -11.88 -6.27
CA ILE A 119 -2.24 -12.16 -4.86
C ILE A 119 -3.51 -12.71 -4.29
#